data_AF-A0A6G7K9S3-F1
#
_entry.id   AF-A0A6G7K9S3-F1
#
_cell.length_a   1.000
_cell.length_b   1.000
_cell.length_c   1.000
_cell.angle_alpha   90.00
_cell.angle_beta   90.00
_cell.angle_gamma   90.00
#
_symmetry.space_group_name_H-M   'P 1'
#
loop_
_entity.id
_entity.type
_entity.pdbx_description
1 polymer ?
#
loop_
_entity_poly.entity_id
_entity_poly.type
_entity_poly.pdbx_seq_one_letter_code
_entity_poly.pdbx_strand_id
1 'polypeptide(L)' 'MPEDLDRLFDRFYRDNESRNQSTGGYGIGLSLAQAIVQQHGGSIQALALSNQHIQFQVVLPL' A
#
# COMPACT_ATOMS: atom_id res chain seq x y z
N MET A 1 -1.90 -0.13 16.26
CA MET A 1 -1.07 0.47 15.20
C MET A 1 -0.65 -0.68 14.31
N PRO A 2 -0.91 -0.69 12.99
CA PRO A 2 -0.66 -1.89 12.20
C PRO A 2 0.83 -2.18 12.26
N GLU A 3 1.17 -3.33 12.84
CA GLU A 3 2.53 -3.72 13.22
C GLU A 3 3.37 -4.08 11.99
N ASP A 4 2.73 -4.14 10.81
CA ASP A 4 3.35 -4.44 9.52
C ASP A 4 2.63 -3.67 8.39
N LEU A 5 2.93 -2.37 8.23
CA LEU A 5 2.43 -1.59 7.07
C LEU A 5 2.98 -2.13 5.74
N ASP A 6 4.09 -2.87 5.76
CA ASP A 6 4.66 -3.51 4.58
C ASP A 6 3.71 -4.54 3.96
N ARG A 7 2.86 -5.17 4.77
CA ARG A 7 1.84 -6.12 4.29
C ARG A 7 0.79 -5.46 3.41
N LEU A 8 0.65 -4.13 3.43
CA LEU A 8 -0.22 -3.41 2.49
C LEU A 8 0.17 -3.62 1.03
N PHE A 9 1.43 -3.99 0.77
CA PHE A 9 1.93 -4.30 -0.57
C PHE A 9 1.80 -5.79 -0.93
N ASP A 10 1.42 -6.65 0.01
CA ASP A 10 1.13 -8.06 -0.29
C ASP A 10 -0.08 -8.15 -1.21
N ARG A 11 0.02 -9.02 -2.21
CA ARG A 11 -1.11 -9.32 -3.10
C ARG A 11 -2.27 -9.86 -2.28
N PHE A 12 -3.46 -9.35 -2.53
CA PHE A 12 -4.71 -9.74 -1.88
C PHE A 12 -4.81 -9.38 -0.39
N TYR A 13 -3.84 -8.65 0.17
CA TYR A 13 -3.93 -8.17 1.55
C TYR A 13 -5.03 -7.13 1.71
N ARG A 14 -5.83 -7.30 2.77
CA ARG A 14 -6.90 -6.40 3.17
C ARG A 14 -6.93 -6.37 4.70
N ASP A 15 -6.95 -5.18 5.27
CA ASP A 15 -7.21 -5.06 6.70
C ASP A 15 -8.68 -5.36 7.01
N ASN A 16 -8.96 -5.93 8.18
CA ASN A 16 -10.29 -6.37 8.60
C ASN A 16 -11.32 -5.22 8.64
N GLU A 17 -10.87 -3.97 8.77
CA GLU A 17 -11.72 -2.77 8.75
C GLU A 17 -12.17 -2.34 7.34
N SER A 18 -11.57 -2.88 6.26
CA SER A 18 -11.93 -2.57 4.87
C SER A 18 -13.21 -3.31 4.38
N ARG A 19 -14.17 -3.55 5.29
CA ARG A 19 -15.38 -4.37 5.07
C ARG A 19 -16.51 -3.67 4.29
N ASN A 20 -16.26 -2.52 3.65
CA ASN A 20 -17.20 -1.96 2.69
C ASN A 20 -17.07 -2.70 1.34
N GLN A 21 -17.86 -3.78 1.23
CA GLN A 21 -17.89 -4.73 0.11
C GLN A 21 -18.57 -4.17 -1.17
N SER A 22 -18.89 -2.88 -1.23
CA SER A 22 -19.68 -2.30 -2.33
C SER A 22 -18.85 -1.73 -3.48
N THR A 23 -17.55 -1.47 -3.32
CA THR A 23 -16.70 -0.84 -4.37
C THR A 23 -15.25 -1.35 -4.46
N GLY A 24 -14.85 -2.30 -3.60
CA GLY A 24 -13.43 -2.62 -3.37
C GLY A 24 -12.83 -3.60 -4.38
N GLY A 25 -11.80 -3.16 -5.12
CA GLY A 25 -11.02 -4.01 -6.02
C GLY A 25 -10.29 -5.18 -5.31
N TYR A 26 -9.70 -6.09 -6.09
CA TYR A 26 -9.14 -7.37 -5.63
C TYR A 26 -7.89 -7.29 -4.71
N GLY A 27 -7.56 -6.14 -4.12
CA GLY A 27 -6.36 -5.99 -3.28
C GLY A 27 -5.05 -6.11 -4.07
N ILE A 28 -5.06 -5.70 -5.34
CA ILE A 28 -3.91 -5.80 -6.26
C ILE A 28 -3.21 -4.44 -6.44
N GLY A 29 -3.92 -3.33 -6.23
CA GLY A 29 -3.44 -1.98 -6.58
C GLY A 29 -2.07 -1.63 -5.98
N LEU A 30 -1.89 -1.81 -4.67
CA LEU A 30 -0.62 -1.48 -4.00
C LEU A 30 0.52 -2.43 -4.39
N SER A 31 0.25 -3.73 -4.51
CA SER A 31 1.24 -4.69 -4.99
C SER A 31 1.73 -4.38 -6.42
N LEU A 32 0.83 -3.89 -7.28
CA LEU A 32 1.17 -3.46 -8.63
C LEU A 32 1.94 -2.15 -8.61
N ALA A 33 1.52 -1.17 -7.80
CA ALA A 33 2.24 0.07 -7.62
C ALA A 33 3.68 -0.16 -7.16
N GLN A 34 3.90 -1.08 -6.21
CA GLN A 34 5.23 -1.48 -5.77
C GLN A 34 6.06 -2.07 -6.91
N ALA A 35 5.49 -3.00 -7.69
CA ALA A 35 6.18 -3.57 -8.85
C ALA A 35 6.57 -2.50 -9.89
N ILE A 36 5.66 -1.57 -10.20
CA ILE A 36 5.92 -0.47 -11.13
C ILE A 36 7.05 0.43 -10.61
N VAL A 37 6.99 0.85 -9.36
CA VAL A 37 8.01 1.73 -8.76
C VAL A 37 9.38 1.05 -8.74
N GLN A 38 9.45 -0.23 -8.36
CA GLN A 38 10.67 -1.02 -8.39
C GLN A 38 11.22 -1.17 -9.81
N GLN A 39 10.37 -1.38 -10.81
CA GLN A 39 10.77 -1.45 -12.22
C GLN A 39 11.38 -0.12 -12.72
N HIS A 40 10.97 1.01 -12.17
CA HIS A 40 11.55 2.32 -12.44
C HIS A 40 12.79 2.63 -11.58
N GLY A 41 13.31 1.65 -10.83
CA GLY A 41 14.47 1.83 -9.94
C GLY A 41 14.16 2.66 -8.69
N GLY A 42 12.89 2.87 -8.37
CA GLY A 42 12.45 3.63 -7.22
C GLY A 42 12.06 2.77 -6.01
N SER A 43 11.52 3.44 -4.99
CA SER A 43 11.00 2.81 -3.78
C SER A 43 9.63 3.39 -3.40
N ILE A 44 8.74 2.54 -2.87
CA ILE A 44 7.46 2.94 -2.30
C ILE A 44 7.38 2.43 -0.85
N GLN A 45 6.82 3.23 0.05
CA GLN A 45 6.64 2.89 1.46
C GLN A 45 5.32 3.45 2.01
N ALA A 46 4.75 2.77 3.00
CA ALA A 46 3.58 3.24 3.74
C ALA A 46 4.02 3.76 5.11
N LEU A 47 3.50 4.93 5.49
CA LEU A 47 3.82 5.63 6.73
C LEU A 47 2.52 5.93 7.49
N ALA A 48 2.48 5.61 8.79
CA ALA A 48 1.41 6.06 9.66
C ALA A 48 1.66 7.53 10.06
N LEU A 49 0.88 8.46 9.50
CA LEU A 49 0.95 9.88 9.88
C LEU A 49 0.22 10.17 11.20
N SER A 50 -0.86 9.44 11.45
CA SER A 50 -1.69 9.54 12.66
C SER A 50 -2.56 8.29 12.79
N ASN A 51 -3.32 8.20 13.88
CA ASN A 51 -4.18 7.05 14.21
C ASN A 51 -5.22 6.68 13.12
N GLN A 52 -5.45 7.55 12.13
CA GLN A 52 -6.46 7.36 11.07
C GLN A 52 -5.95 7.65 9.65
N HIS A 53 -4.67 7.99 9.48
CA HIS A 53 -4.13 8.38 8.18
C HIS A 53 -2.88 7.60 7.84
N ILE A 54 -2.88 7.05 6.63
CA ILE A 54 -1.73 6.39 6.00
C ILE A 54 -1.27 7.26 4.84
N GLN A 55 0.03 7.57 4.82
CA GLN A 55 0.71 8.20 3.70
C GLN A 55 1.47 7.15 2.90
N PHE A 56 1.28 7.13 1.59
CA PHE A 56 2.11 6.36 0.66
C PHE A 56 3.14 7.30 0.03
N GLN A 57 4.41 7.01 0.21
CA GLN A 57 5.51 7.82 -0.33
C GLN A 57 6.24 7.05 -1.41
N VAL A 58 6.42 7.68 -2.58
CA VAL A 58 7.15 7.14 -3.74
C VAL A 58 8.38 8.01 -4.00
N VAL A 59 9.53 7.38 -4.21
CA VAL A 59 10.78 8.01 -4.62
C VAL A 59 11.22 7.35 -5.92
N LEU A 60 11.53 8.15 -6.94
CA LEU A 60 12.05 7.68 -8.22
C LEU A 60 13.44 8.29 -8.48
N PRO A 61 14.34 7.58 -9.19
CA PRO A 61 15.57 8.17 -9.71
C PRO A 61 15.28 9.35 -10.67
N LEU A 62 16.22 10.28 -10.76
CA LEU A 62 16.20 11.41 -11.70
C LEU A 62 16.66 11.00 -13.10
#